data_AF-A0A0C3DGN2-F1
#
_entry.id   AF-A0A0C3DGN2-F1
#
_cell.length_a   1.000
_cell.length_b   1.000
_cell.length_c   1.000
_cell.angle_alpha   90.00
_cell.angle_beta   90.00
_cell.angle_gamma   90.00
#
_symmetry.space_group_name_H-M   'P 1'
#
loop_
_entity.id
_entity.type
_entity.pdbx_description
1 polymer ?
#
loop_
_entity_poly.entity_id
_entity_poly.type
_entity_poly.pdbx_seq_one_letter_code
_entity_poly.pdbx_strand_id
1 'polypeptide(L)'
;TANQYQLYPRPDTPSCDAFLWLMLWIKWVEYMHLGRPMAGTDFMFPMLSTNGVLHPGQLLSHEMVQKLLNEVTAEAGVPGTFLMHCFRRGGAQYCFMLAP
;
A
#
# COMPACT_ATOMS: atom_id res chain seq x y z
N THR A 1 -20.95 5.33 2.82
CA THR A 1 -20.16 5.50 4.05
C THR A 1 -18.86 4.75 3.88
N ALA A 2 -17.72 5.43 4.01
CA ALA A 2 -16.42 4.77 3.96
C ALA A 2 -16.09 4.19 5.34
N ASN A 3 -15.47 3.01 5.39
CA ASN A 3 -15.02 2.43 6.66
C ASN A 3 -13.78 3.17 7.15
N GLN A 4 -13.76 3.49 8.44
CA GLN A 4 -12.58 4.02 9.12
C GLN A 4 -11.91 2.89 9.89
N TYR A 5 -10.58 2.79 9.79
CA TYR A 5 -9.79 1.80 10.49
C TYR A 5 -8.65 2.50 11.24
N GLN A 6 -8.36 2.04 12.45
CA GLN A 6 -7.16 2.46 13.18
C GLN A 6 -6.00 1.53 12.80
N LEU A 7 -4.85 2.10 12.46
CA LEU A 7 -3.60 1.38 12.24
C LEU A 7 -2.71 1.62 13.45
N TYR A 8 -2.32 0.55 14.14
CA TYR A 8 -1.46 0.62 15.32
C TYR A 8 -0.06 0.10 14.98
N PRO A 9 1.00 0.67 15.59
CA PRO A 9 2.34 0.11 15.53
C PRO A 9 2.39 -1.34 16.05
N ARG A 10 3.21 -2.17 15.40
CA ARG A 10 3.52 -3.56 15.79
C ARG A 10 5.05 -3.75 15.87
N PRO A 11 5.70 -3.14 16.88
CA PRO A 11 7.17 -3.14 16.98
C PRO A 11 7.79 -4.52 17.21
N ASP A 12 6.98 -5.48 17.67
CA ASP A 12 7.33 -6.89 17.85
C ASP A 12 7.48 -7.64 16.51
N THR A 13 6.79 -7.19 15.45
CA THR A 13 6.88 -7.77 14.10
C THR A 13 7.12 -6.68 13.04
N PRO A 14 8.31 -6.04 13.01
CA PRO A 14 8.57 -4.90 12.13
C PRO A 14 8.39 -5.22 10.63
N SER A 15 8.66 -6.46 10.22
CA SER A 15 8.49 -6.92 8.83
C SER A 15 7.03 -6.87 8.36
N CYS A 16 6.06 -6.90 9.28
CA CYS A 16 4.63 -6.87 9.00
C CYS A 16 3.91 -5.67 9.62
N ASP A 17 4.65 -4.69 10.14
CA ASP A 17 4.09 -3.49 10.77
C ASP A 17 3.59 -2.51 9.70
N ALA A 18 2.30 -2.60 9.38
CA ALA A 18 1.66 -1.73 8.40
C ALA A 18 1.75 -0.24 8.76
N PHE A 19 1.78 0.12 10.04
CA PHE A 19 1.95 1.52 10.47
C PHE A 19 3.35 2.02 10.12
N LEU A 20 4.38 1.24 10.47
CA LEU A 20 5.77 1.56 10.15
C LEU A 20 5.99 1.69 8.65
N TRP A 21 5.56 0.69 7.87
CA TRP A 21 5.77 0.67 6.42
C TRP A 21 5.00 1.79 5.72
N LEU A 22 3.79 2.11 6.17
CA LEU A 22 3.02 3.22 5.61
C LEU A 22 3.68 4.57 5.90
N MET A 23 4.17 4.78 7.13
CA MET A 23 4.88 6.01 7.48
C MET A 23 6.18 6.17 6.68
N LEU A 24 6.94 5.09 6.51
CA LEU A 24 8.16 5.07 5.71
C LEU A 24 7.85 5.38 4.24
N TRP A 25 6.80 4.75 3.68
CA TRP A 25 6.32 5.00 2.34
C TRP A 25 5.98 6.47 2.11
N ILE A 26 5.16 7.07 3.00
CA ILE A 26 4.79 8.49 2.89
C ILE A 26 6.04 9.37 2.90
N LYS A 27 6.97 9.14 3.85
CA LYS A 27 8.20 9.93 3.93
C LYS A 27 9.07 9.79 2.69
N TRP A 28 9.17 8.58 2.14
CA TRP A 28 9.89 8.33 0.92
C TRP A 28 9.25 9.03 -0.29
N VAL A 29 7.92 9.01 -0.43
CA VAL A 29 7.20 9.73 -1.50
C VAL A 29 7.40 11.25 -1.36
N GLU A 30 7.22 11.79 -0.16
CA GLU A 30 7.41 13.22 0.12
C GLU A 30 8.81 13.69 -0.26
N TYR A 31 9.82 12.92 0.12
CA TYR A 31 11.23 13.29 -0.08
C TYR A 31 11.73 13.02 -1.51
N MET A 32 11.49 11.81 -2.05
CA MET A 32 12.07 11.38 -3.32
C MET A 32 11.28 11.84 -4.54
N HIS A 33 9.96 12.07 -4.41
CA HIS A 33 9.10 12.32 -5.56
C HIS A 33 8.42 13.69 -5.53
N LEU A 34 8.00 14.17 -4.37
CA LEU A 34 7.23 15.41 -4.28
C LEU A 34 8.07 16.64 -3.93
N GLY A 35 9.15 16.47 -3.16
CA GLY A 35 9.90 17.58 -2.57
C GLY A 35 9.06 18.42 -1.59
N ARG A 36 7.91 17.90 -1.16
CA ARG A 36 6.96 18.56 -0.25
C ARG A 36 6.16 17.51 0.53
N PRO A 37 5.55 17.90 1.67
CA PRO A 37 4.56 17.07 2.34
C PRO A 37 3.39 16.69 1.41
N MET A 38 2.80 15.51 1.61
CA MET A 38 1.59 15.11 0.89
C MET A 38 0.42 16.02 1.29
N ALA A 39 -0.31 16.50 0.30
CA ALA A 39 -1.50 17.31 0.52
C ALA A 39 -2.71 16.40 0.82
N GLY A 40 -3.73 16.94 1.49
CA GLY A 40 -4.97 16.18 1.76
C GLY A 40 -5.74 15.75 0.50
N THR A 41 -5.40 16.30 -0.65
CA THR A 41 -5.95 15.93 -1.97
C THR A 41 -5.11 14.88 -2.70
N ASP A 42 -3.89 14.60 -2.24
CA ASP A 42 -3.01 13.62 -2.86
C ASP A 42 -3.45 12.20 -2.43
N PHE A 43 -3.38 11.25 -3.35
CA PHE A 43 -3.66 9.85 -3.04
C PHE A 43 -2.49 9.23 -2.28
N MET A 44 -2.80 8.51 -1.20
CA MET A 44 -1.80 7.81 -0.37
C MET A 44 -1.00 6.76 -1.15
N PHE A 45 -1.64 6.11 -2.12
CA PHE A 45 -1.01 5.25 -3.12
C PHE A 45 -1.25 5.86 -4.51
N PRO A 46 -0.37 6.78 -4.95
CA PRO A 46 -0.55 7.47 -6.20
C PRO A 46 -0.20 6.58 -7.40
N MET A 47 -0.71 6.96 -8.56
CA MET A 47 -0.42 6.26 -9.81
C MET A 47 1.08 6.32 -10.10
N LEU A 48 1.67 5.17 -10.40
CA LEU A 48 3.04 5.02 -10.84
C LEU A 48 3.05 4.77 -12.36
N SER A 49 3.65 5.69 -13.10
CA SER A 49 3.82 5.52 -14.54
C SER A 49 4.89 4.46 -14.84
N THR A 50 4.90 3.93 -16.06
CA THR A 50 5.91 2.96 -16.52
C THR A 50 7.34 3.48 -16.41
N ASN A 51 7.54 4.80 -16.38
CA ASN A 51 8.84 5.43 -16.29
C ASN A 51 9.26 5.72 -14.83
N GLY A 52 8.49 5.24 -13.84
CA GLY A 52 8.79 5.43 -12.42
C GLY A 52 8.34 6.77 -11.84
N VAL A 53 7.59 7.58 -12.61
CA VAL A 53 7.07 8.88 -12.14
C VAL A 53 5.76 8.66 -11.37
N LEU A 54 5.67 9.23 -10.17
CA LEU A 54 4.44 9.26 -9.37
C LEU A 54 3.55 10.44 -9.73
N HIS A 55 2.26 10.17 -9.84
CA HIS A 55 1.22 11.16 -10.10
C HIS A 55 0.31 11.28 -8.87
N PRO A 56 0.59 12.21 -7.94
CA PRO A 56 -0.08 12.29 -6.64
C PRO A 56 -1.59 12.53 -6.73
N GLY A 57 -2.06 13.21 -7.78
CA GLY A 57 -3.49 13.47 -8.02
C GLY A 57 -4.23 12.34 -8.73
N GLN A 58 -3.60 11.19 -8.98
CA GLN A 58 -4.22 10.05 -9.64
C GLN A 58 -4.10 8.80 -8.78
N LEU A 59 -5.20 8.06 -8.68
CA LEU A 59 -5.25 6.82 -7.92
C LEU A 59 -4.54 5.69 -8.69
N LEU A 60 -3.77 4.88 -7.97
CA LEU A 60 -3.19 3.66 -8.51
C LEU A 60 -4.27 2.71 -9.05
N SER A 61 -4.11 2.24 -10.29
CA SER A 61 -5.10 1.38 -10.93
C SER A 61 -5.09 -0.05 -10.35
N HIS A 62 -6.24 -0.71 -10.38
CA HIS A 62 -6.36 -2.10 -9.96
C HIS A 62 -5.42 -3.02 -10.75
N GLU A 63 -5.31 -2.80 -12.06
CA GLU A 63 -4.42 -3.55 -12.96
C GLU A 63 -2.96 -3.41 -12.55
N MET A 64 -2.53 -2.19 -12.19
CA MET A 64 -1.15 -1.95 -11.76
C MET A 64 -0.84 -2.70 -10.47
N VAL A 65 -1.73 -2.67 -9.48
CA VAL A 65 -1.46 -3.41 -8.24
C VAL A 65 -1.49 -4.92 -8.48
N GLN A 66 -2.38 -5.44 -9.33
CA GLN A 66 -2.38 -6.86 -9.69
C GLN A 66 -1.08 -7.26 -10.38
N LYS A 67 -0.54 -6.40 -11.25
CA LYS A 67 0.76 -6.59 -11.89
C LYS A 67 1.89 -6.64 -10.85
N LEU A 68 1.99 -5.64 -9.96
CA LEU A 68 3.01 -5.60 -8.91
C LEU A 68 2.92 -6.81 -7.96
N LEU A 69 1.71 -7.24 -7.62
CA LEU A 69 1.48 -8.41 -6.78
C LEU A 69 1.97 -9.70 -7.47
N ASN A 70 1.68 -9.87 -8.75
CA ASN A 70 2.17 -11.01 -9.54
C ASN A 70 3.71 -11.01 -9.62
N GLU A 71 4.32 -9.85 -9.86
CA GLU A 71 5.78 -9.71 -9.92
C GLU A 71 6.43 -10.08 -8.59
N VAL A 72 5.98 -9.48 -7.48
CA VAL A 72 6.55 -9.73 -6.15
C VAL A 72 6.38 -11.19 -5.71
N THR A 73 5.22 -11.79 -5.96
CA THR A 73 4.96 -13.20 -5.56
C THR A 73 5.77 -14.18 -6.40
N ALA A 74 5.95 -13.91 -7.70
CA ALA A 74 6.82 -14.70 -8.56
C ALA A 74 8.28 -14.62 -8.12
N GLU A 75 8.79 -13.42 -7.85
CA GLU A 75 10.18 -13.21 -7.40
C GLU A 75 10.44 -13.80 -6.01
N ALA A 76 9.45 -13.77 -5.11
CA ALA A 76 9.53 -14.38 -3.80
C ALA A 76 9.36 -15.92 -3.83
N GLY A 77 9.09 -16.52 -4.99
CA GLY A 77 8.85 -17.96 -5.12
C GLY A 77 7.58 -18.43 -4.40
N VAL A 78 6.61 -17.55 -4.21
CA VAL A 78 5.35 -17.86 -3.52
C VAL A 78 4.35 -18.40 -4.56
N PRO A 79 3.99 -19.69 -4.51
CA PRO A 79 3.10 -20.28 -5.51
C PRO A 79 1.64 -19.86 -5.27
N GLY A 80 0.93 -19.51 -6.34
CA GLY A 80 -0.51 -19.27 -6.31
C GLY A 80 -0.96 -18.05 -7.12
N THR A 81 -2.27 -17.89 -7.27
CA THR A 81 -2.89 -16.71 -7.88
C THR A 81 -3.48 -15.84 -6.78
N PHE A 82 -2.83 -14.71 -6.50
CA PHE A 82 -3.28 -13.76 -5.50
C PHE A 82 -4.11 -12.68 -6.18
N LEU A 83 -5.40 -12.63 -5.87
CA LEU A 83 -6.28 -11.56 -6.36
C LEU A 83 -6.45 -10.51 -5.27
N MET A 84 -6.43 -9.24 -5.66
CA MET A 84 -6.77 -8.11 -4.79
C MET A 84 -8.27 -8.06 -4.42
N HIS A 85 -8.75 -9.06 -3.70
CA HIS A 85 -10.15 -9.10 -3.25
C HIS A 85 -10.38 -8.33 -1.93
N CYS A 86 -9.31 -7.86 -1.26
CA CYS A 86 -9.43 -7.14 0.02
C CYS A 86 -10.05 -5.73 -0.09
N PHE A 87 -10.01 -5.08 -1.25
CA PHE A 87 -10.51 -3.70 -1.41
C PHE A 87 -11.98 -3.59 -1.85
N ARG A 88 -12.63 -4.69 -2.27
CA ARG A 88 -14.02 -4.65 -2.77
C ARG A 88 -15.09 -5.13 -1.77
N ARG A 89 -14.73 -5.88 -0.72
CA ARG A 89 -15.61 -6.18 0.43
C ARG A 89 -14.76 -6.35 1.70
N GLY A 90 -14.55 -5.27 2.45
CA GLY A 90 -14.15 -5.31 3.88
C GLY A 90 -12.93 -6.16 4.24
N GLY A 91 -11.83 -6.12 3.47
CA GLY A 91 -10.61 -6.90 3.70
C GLY A 91 -9.54 -6.19 4.53
N ALA A 92 -9.93 -5.27 5.42
CA ALA A 92 -9.07 -4.88 6.54
C ALA A 92 -8.72 -6.08 7.44
N GLN A 93 -9.40 -7.23 7.28
CA GLN A 93 -9.27 -8.42 8.12
C GLN A 93 -7.84 -8.97 8.27
N TYR A 94 -6.94 -8.82 7.30
CA TYR A 94 -5.54 -9.29 7.46
C TYR A 94 -4.68 -8.38 8.35
N CYS A 95 -4.99 -7.10 8.49
CA CYS A 95 -4.38 -6.27 9.55
C CYS A 95 -4.82 -6.70 10.97
N PHE A 96 -5.87 -7.55 11.09
CA PHE A 96 -6.56 -7.91 12.33
C PHE A 96 -6.56 -9.42 12.68
N MET A 97 -6.08 -10.33 11.84
CA MET A 97 -6.21 -11.78 12.11
C MET A 97 -5.29 -12.31 13.23
N LEU A 98 -4.25 -11.57 13.63
CA LEU A 98 -3.35 -11.90 14.74
C LEU A 98 -2.95 -10.65 15.54
N ALA A 99 -3.88 -9.72 15.78
CA ALA A 99 -3.72 -8.83 16.95
C ALA A 99 -4.13 -9.65 18.18
N PRO A 100 -3.33 -9.72 19.26
CA PRO A 100 -3.88 -10.12 20.56
C PRO A 100 -5.01 -9.18 21.01
#